data_AF-A0A7R9TC43-F1
#
_entry.id   AF-A0A7R9TC43-F1
#
_cell.length_a   1.000
_cell.length_b   1.000
_cell.length_c   1.000
_cell.angle_alpha   90.00
_cell.angle_beta   90.00
_cell.angle_gamma   90.00
#
_symmetry.space_group_name_H-M   'P 1'
#
loop_
_entity.id
_entity.type
_entity.pdbx_description
1 polymer ?
#
loop_
_entity_poly.entity_id
_entity_poly.type
_entity_poly.pdbx_seq_one_letter_code
_entity_poly.pdbx_strand_id
1 'polypeptide(L)'
;PMLAPLFDGRTTPGDAESACDVFVVGVQEAPGKKEMEGFSDAVVHALGGFSKFAHLDAVTLDPGGWIQLHLFMRKKLVKYVSDFKVDAVSCGIGKVYGNKGAVGVSFSYAGASMCFLNAHLAAHLEKVKQRNADYHRIVKTMFAPKGRKSRALYDKENAQVARETADADGWGGADDLTSERIYPTAPSQPGTPIDPTRPTPATPKMFGGLFKKKGWSAADGFDLCVFMGDLNYRVEGNRTAVDKVMELGMWEVMHANDQLAVERNAGRAFAGWCEAELTFPP
;
A
#
# COMPACT_ATOMS: atom_id res chain seq x y z
N PRO A 1 -0.74 6.46 -23.17
CA PRO A 1 0.29 7.30 -22.51
C PRO A 1 1.05 6.58 -21.38
N MET A 2 0.36 5.92 -20.42
CA MET A 2 1.00 5.30 -19.25
C MET A 2 1.94 4.11 -19.53
N LEU A 3 1.81 3.44 -20.69
CA LEU A 3 2.69 2.33 -21.07
C LEU A 3 3.83 2.76 -22.01
N ALA A 4 3.86 4.01 -22.47
CA ALA A 4 4.87 4.50 -23.42
C ALA A 4 6.33 4.30 -22.96
N PRO A 5 6.68 4.41 -21.66
CA PRO A 5 8.05 4.16 -21.19
C PRO A 5 8.52 2.70 -21.32
N LEU A 6 7.61 1.72 -21.48
CA LEU A 6 7.98 0.33 -21.78
C LEU A 6 8.44 0.13 -23.23
N PHE A 7 8.20 1.13 -24.08
CA PHE A 7 8.47 1.12 -25.52
C PHE A 7 9.47 2.22 -25.96
N ASP A 8 10.11 2.89 -24.99
CA ASP A 8 11.27 3.75 -25.20
C ASP A 8 12.38 2.87 -25.82
N GLY A 9 12.59 3.07 -27.12
CA GLY A 9 13.48 2.28 -27.98
C GLY A 9 14.98 2.50 -27.72
N ARG A 10 15.41 2.63 -26.46
CA ARG A 10 16.83 2.70 -26.08
C ARG A 10 17.50 1.32 -25.99
N THR A 11 16.82 0.26 -26.41
CA THR A 11 17.46 -1.04 -26.62
C THR A 11 17.89 -1.17 -28.07
N THR A 12 19.16 -1.46 -28.27
CA THR A 12 19.77 -1.79 -29.56
C THR A 12 18.90 -2.80 -30.32
N PRO A 13 18.72 -2.64 -31.66
CA PRO A 13 17.93 -3.55 -32.48
C PRO A 13 18.66 -4.91 -32.59
N GLY A 14 18.48 -5.75 -31.57
CA GLY A 14 19.13 -7.04 -31.36
C GLY A 14 18.82 -7.63 -29.98
N ASP A 15 18.68 -6.78 -28.95
CA ASP A 15 18.55 -7.20 -27.55
C ASP A 15 17.16 -6.93 -26.93
N ALA A 16 16.22 -6.37 -27.71
CA ALA A 16 14.90 -5.92 -27.26
C ALA A 16 13.85 -7.06 -27.10
N GLU A 17 14.24 -8.25 -26.63
CA GLU A 17 13.28 -9.09 -25.91
C GLU A 17 13.05 -8.40 -24.56
N SER A 18 11.87 -7.80 -24.34
CA SER A 18 11.52 -7.05 -23.10
C SER A 18 12.17 -7.63 -21.82
N ALA A 19 12.98 -6.88 -21.08
CA ALA A 19 13.70 -7.42 -19.91
C ALA A 19 12.80 -8.00 -18.79
N CYS A 20 11.48 -7.84 -18.86
CA CYS A 20 10.53 -8.32 -17.87
C CYS A 20 9.89 -9.66 -18.26
N ASP A 21 9.96 -10.62 -17.35
CA ASP A 21 9.29 -11.93 -17.45
C ASP A 21 7.84 -11.90 -16.98
N VAL A 22 7.55 -11.02 -16.02
CA VAL A 22 6.28 -10.86 -15.32
C VAL A 22 5.87 -9.40 -15.34
N PHE A 23 4.63 -9.11 -15.71
CA PHE A 23 4.00 -7.81 -15.59
C PHE A 23 2.82 -7.92 -14.63
N VAL A 24 2.76 -6.98 -13.69
CA VAL A 24 1.72 -6.91 -12.67
C VAL A 24 1.06 -5.55 -12.78
N VAL A 25 -0.25 -5.53 -13.01
CA VAL A 25 -1.01 -4.29 -13.22
C VAL A 25 -2.06 -4.17 -12.12
N GLY A 26 -1.81 -3.26 -11.18
CA GLY A 26 -2.77 -2.85 -10.17
C GLY A 26 -3.61 -1.67 -10.67
N VAL A 27 -4.93 -1.79 -10.56
CA VAL A 27 -5.89 -0.71 -10.90
C VAL A 27 -6.70 -0.36 -9.65
N GLN A 28 -6.88 0.92 -9.37
CA GLN A 28 -7.78 1.44 -8.35
C GLN A 28 -8.77 2.41 -9.02
N GLU A 29 -9.94 2.59 -8.39
CA GLU A 29 -11.06 3.32 -9.00
C GLU A 29 -11.42 2.75 -10.39
N ALA A 30 -11.25 1.44 -10.53
CA ALA A 30 -11.51 0.78 -11.79
C ALA A 30 -12.97 1.04 -12.21
N PRO A 31 -13.18 1.34 -13.51
CA PRO A 31 -14.50 1.55 -14.05
C PRO A 31 -15.33 0.26 -13.98
N GLY A 32 -16.62 0.35 -14.32
CA GLY A 32 -17.53 -0.79 -14.20
C GLY A 32 -17.06 -1.99 -15.02
N LYS A 33 -17.50 -3.21 -14.65
CA LYS A 33 -17.07 -4.47 -15.31
C LYS A 33 -17.14 -4.41 -16.84
N LYS A 34 -18.19 -3.78 -17.38
CA LYS A 34 -18.40 -3.60 -18.83
C LYS A 34 -17.33 -2.72 -19.49
N GLU A 35 -16.88 -1.68 -18.81
CA GLU A 35 -15.83 -0.76 -19.29
C GLU A 35 -14.44 -1.39 -19.19
N MET A 36 -14.27 -2.35 -18.29
CA MET A 36 -13.05 -3.16 -18.17
C MET A 36 -13.02 -4.36 -19.13
N GLU A 37 -14.06 -4.60 -19.94
CA GLU A 37 -14.05 -5.66 -20.94
C GLU A 37 -12.93 -5.44 -21.96
N GLY A 38 -12.15 -6.48 -22.24
CA GLY A 38 -11.02 -6.42 -23.17
C GLY A 38 -9.77 -5.71 -22.62
N PHE A 39 -9.78 -5.22 -21.37
CA PHE A 39 -8.60 -4.58 -20.76
C PHE A 39 -7.38 -5.51 -20.77
N SER A 40 -7.53 -6.76 -20.31
CA SER A 40 -6.44 -7.73 -20.29
C SER A 40 -5.89 -8.02 -21.68
N ASP A 41 -6.77 -8.11 -22.67
CA ASP A 41 -6.40 -8.42 -24.05
C ASP A 41 -5.64 -7.26 -24.67
N ALA A 42 -6.08 -6.02 -24.44
CA ALA A 42 -5.38 -4.81 -24.86
C ALA A 42 -3.97 -4.75 -24.25
N VAL A 43 -3.80 -5.13 -22.98
CA VAL A 43 -2.48 -5.21 -22.34
C VAL A 43 -1.63 -6.30 -23.01
N VAL A 44 -2.16 -7.50 -23.24
CA VAL A 44 -1.40 -8.56 -23.94
C VAL A 44 -1.00 -8.13 -25.35
N HIS A 45 -1.88 -7.46 -26.09
CA HIS A 45 -1.54 -6.89 -27.40
C HIS A 45 -0.40 -5.88 -27.30
N ALA A 46 -0.43 -4.98 -26.32
CA ALA A 46 0.65 -4.02 -26.08
C ALA A 46 1.98 -4.72 -25.73
N LEU A 47 1.93 -5.81 -24.97
CA LEU A 47 3.11 -6.62 -24.63
C LEU A 47 3.65 -7.48 -25.80
N GLY A 48 3.13 -7.31 -27.01
CA GLY A 48 3.57 -8.02 -28.21
C GLY A 48 2.76 -9.28 -28.56
N GLY A 49 1.57 -9.42 -27.98
CA GLY A 49 0.54 -10.39 -28.37
C GLY A 49 0.58 -11.73 -27.63
N PHE A 50 -0.49 -12.52 -27.83
CA PHE A 50 -0.74 -13.83 -27.19
C PHE A 50 0.25 -14.95 -27.56
N SER A 51 1.15 -14.69 -28.51
CA SER A 51 2.29 -15.58 -28.79
C SER A 51 3.44 -15.36 -27.80
N LYS A 52 3.61 -14.13 -27.28
CA LYS A 52 4.69 -13.74 -26.37
C LYS A 52 4.27 -13.75 -24.90
N PHE A 53 3.09 -13.22 -24.59
CA PHE A 53 2.57 -13.09 -23.23
C PHE A 53 1.23 -13.81 -23.06
N ALA A 54 0.99 -14.26 -21.84
CA ALA A 54 -0.29 -14.77 -21.39
C ALA A 54 -0.78 -13.93 -20.21
N HIS A 55 -2.08 -13.67 -20.17
CA HIS A 55 -2.77 -13.21 -18.97
C HIS A 55 -3.07 -14.43 -18.10
N LEU A 56 -2.56 -14.46 -16.87
CA LEU A 56 -2.67 -15.62 -15.98
C LEU A 56 -3.96 -15.56 -15.18
N ASP A 57 -4.18 -14.45 -14.49
CA ASP A 57 -5.39 -14.23 -13.70
C ASP A 57 -5.58 -12.74 -13.40
N ALA A 58 -6.82 -12.40 -13.04
CA ALA A 58 -7.21 -11.10 -12.51
C ALA A 58 -8.01 -11.30 -11.23
N VAL A 59 -7.59 -10.65 -10.15
CA VAL A 59 -8.33 -10.62 -8.88
C VAL A 59 -8.95 -9.25 -8.66
N THR A 60 -10.20 -9.23 -8.22
CA THR A 60 -10.97 -8.00 -7.97
C THR A 60 -11.51 -7.96 -6.55
N LEU A 61 -11.60 -6.76 -5.96
CA LEU A 61 -12.26 -6.58 -4.67
C LEU A 61 -13.78 -6.45 -4.86
N ASP A 62 -14.51 -7.48 -4.46
CA ASP A 62 -15.97 -7.52 -4.52
C ASP A 62 -16.64 -6.62 -3.46
N PRO A 63 -17.90 -6.18 -3.70
CA PRO A 63 -18.71 -6.39 -4.91
C PRO A 63 -18.46 -5.35 -6.02
N GLY A 64 -17.65 -4.32 -5.74
CA GLY A 64 -17.52 -3.15 -6.62
C GLY A 64 -16.53 -3.32 -7.77
N GLY A 65 -15.53 -4.19 -7.62
CA GLY A 65 -14.50 -4.40 -8.64
C GLY A 65 -13.55 -3.22 -8.85
N TRP A 66 -13.61 -2.19 -7.98
CA TRP A 66 -12.83 -0.95 -8.11
C TRP A 66 -11.34 -1.12 -7.86
N ILE A 67 -10.93 -2.20 -7.19
CA ILE A 67 -9.54 -2.56 -6.99
C ILE A 67 -9.31 -3.87 -7.73
N GLN A 68 -8.38 -3.88 -8.68
CA GLN A 68 -8.07 -5.05 -9.49
C GLN A 68 -6.55 -5.28 -9.54
N LEU A 69 -6.13 -6.52 -9.68
CA LEU A 69 -4.74 -6.88 -9.92
C LEU A 69 -4.68 -7.94 -11.00
N HIS A 70 -4.02 -7.61 -12.11
CA HIS A 70 -3.88 -8.46 -13.28
C HIS A 70 -2.43 -8.93 -13.39
N LEU A 71 -2.23 -10.22 -13.60
CA LEU A 71 -0.90 -10.82 -13.76
C LEU A 71 -0.72 -11.28 -15.21
N PHE A 72 0.34 -10.81 -15.85
CA PHE A 72 0.77 -11.24 -17.17
C PHE A 72 2.17 -11.82 -17.08
N MET A 73 2.44 -12.89 -17.82
CA MET A 73 3.75 -13.54 -17.84
C MET A 73 4.10 -13.96 -19.26
N ARG A 74 5.39 -14.00 -19.58
CA ARG A 74 5.85 -14.59 -20.84
C ARG A 74 5.32 -16.01 -20.98
N LYS A 75 4.70 -16.30 -22.13
CA LYS A 75 4.02 -17.56 -22.39
C LYS A 75 4.92 -18.79 -22.21
N LYS A 76 6.20 -18.66 -22.59
CA LYS A 76 7.22 -19.72 -22.44
C LYS A 76 7.52 -20.09 -20.97
N LEU A 77 7.19 -19.19 -20.02
CA LEU A 77 7.51 -19.33 -18.60
C LEU A 77 6.35 -19.85 -17.75
N VAL A 78 5.12 -19.83 -18.26
CA VAL A 78 3.92 -20.25 -17.54
C VAL A 78 4.04 -21.68 -16.97
N LYS A 79 4.74 -22.58 -17.68
CA LYS A 79 5.00 -23.96 -17.25
C LYS A 79 5.86 -24.09 -15.98
N TYR A 80 6.49 -23.01 -15.52
CA TYR A 80 7.30 -22.97 -14.29
C TYR A 80 6.54 -22.37 -13.10
N VAL A 81 5.26 -22.02 -13.28
CA VAL A 81 4.40 -21.48 -12.23
C VAL A 81 3.70 -22.63 -11.49
N SER A 82 3.74 -22.60 -10.16
CA SER A 82 2.96 -23.49 -9.29
C SER A 82 2.35 -22.71 -8.12
N ASP A 83 1.52 -23.38 -7.31
CA ASP A 83 0.95 -22.83 -6.06
C ASP A 83 0.24 -21.48 -6.20
N PHE A 84 -0.38 -21.25 -7.36
CA PHE A 84 -1.07 -20.02 -7.70
C PHE A 84 -2.29 -19.79 -6.78
N LYS A 85 -2.36 -18.61 -6.17
CA LYS A 85 -3.41 -18.21 -5.21
C LYS A 85 -3.78 -16.76 -5.41
N VAL A 86 -5.05 -16.46 -5.17
CA VAL A 86 -5.58 -15.10 -5.09
C VAL A 86 -6.24 -14.88 -3.75
N ASP A 87 -6.22 -13.66 -3.24
CA ASP A 87 -6.89 -13.28 -1.99
C ASP A 87 -7.28 -11.79 -1.98
N ALA A 88 -8.18 -11.40 -1.09
CA ALA A 88 -8.72 -10.05 -1.03
C ALA A 88 -9.09 -9.65 0.41
N VAL A 89 -8.85 -8.38 0.75
CA VAL A 89 -9.04 -7.82 2.09
C VAL A 89 -9.75 -6.46 2.01
N SER A 90 -11.02 -6.39 2.38
CA SER A 90 -11.82 -5.14 2.33
C SER A 90 -11.65 -4.27 3.56
N CYS A 91 -11.09 -3.06 3.47
CA CYS A 91 -10.82 -2.13 4.59
C CYS A 91 -11.89 -1.04 4.82
N GLY A 92 -12.99 -1.03 4.04
CA GLY A 92 -14.06 -0.03 4.17
C GLY A 92 -14.83 -0.03 5.49
N ILE A 93 -15.69 0.99 5.67
CA ILE A 93 -16.58 1.16 6.82
C ILE A 93 -17.47 -0.09 6.96
N GLY A 94 -17.52 -0.68 8.16
CA GLY A 94 -18.27 -1.92 8.39
C GLY A 94 -17.74 -3.14 7.63
N LYS A 95 -16.51 -3.11 7.09
CA LYS A 95 -15.82 -4.19 6.33
C LYS A 95 -16.50 -4.63 5.03
N VAL A 96 -17.56 -3.96 4.60
CA VAL A 96 -18.33 -4.30 3.38
C VAL A 96 -18.73 -3.04 2.61
N TYR A 97 -18.83 -1.88 3.27
CA TYR A 97 -19.19 -0.62 2.65
C TYR A 97 -17.93 0.24 2.43
N GLY A 98 -17.32 0.12 1.26
CA GLY A 98 -16.26 1.03 0.83
C GLY A 98 -15.35 0.46 -0.25
N ASN A 99 -14.79 1.35 -1.06
CA ASN A 99 -13.86 1.03 -2.15
C ASN A 99 -12.40 0.93 -1.69
N LYS A 100 -12.17 0.60 -0.42
CA LYS A 100 -10.85 0.56 0.22
C LYS A 100 -10.50 -0.85 0.65
N GLY A 101 -9.24 -1.23 0.51
CA GLY A 101 -8.77 -2.58 0.76
C GLY A 101 -7.57 -2.94 -0.09
N ALA A 102 -7.34 -4.23 -0.27
CA ALA A 102 -6.35 -4.76 -1.19
C ALA A 102 -6.80 -6.08 -1.80
N VAL A 103 -6.25 -6.37 -2.97
CA VAL A 103 -6.26 -7.68 -3.60
C VAL A 103 -4.82 -8.18 -3.74
N GLY A 104 -4.64 -9.49 -3.78
CA GLY A 104 -3.32 -10.09 -3.87
C GLY A 104 -3.31 -11.30 -4.78
N VAL A 105 -2.17 -11.51 -5.45
CA VAL A 105 -1.82 -12.73 -6.19
C VAL A 105 -0.52 -13.26 -5.61
N SER A 106 -0.44 -14.57 -5.38
CA SER A 106 0.82 -15.25 -5.05
C SER A 106 1.00 -16.52 -5.86
N PHE A 107 2.25 -16.86 -6.16
CA PHE A 107 2.62 -18.07 -6.89
C PHE A 107 4.08 -18.43 -6.64
N SER A 108 4.43 -19.68 -6.85
CA SER A 108 5.81 -20.15 -6.90
C SER A 108 6.32 -20.07 -8.34
N TYR A 109 7.52 -19.53 -8.54
CA TYR A 109 8.20 -19.47 -9.83
C TYR A 109 9.66 -19.92 -9.66
N ALA A 110 10.02 -21.00 -10.35
CA ALA A 110 11.37 -21.60 -10.27
C ALA A 110 11.84 -21.88 -8.82
N GLY A 111 10.92 -22.23 -7.93
CA GLY A 111 11.19 -22.54 -6.52
C GLY A 111 11.16 -21.35 -5.56
N ALA A 112 11.03 -20.11 -6.06
CA ALA A 112 10.83 -18.92 -5.25
C ALA A 112 9.35 -18.55 -5.15
N SER A 113 8.89 -18.26 -3.95
CA SER A 113 7.52 -17.81 -3.67
C SER A 113 7.41 -16.29 -3.84
N MET A 114 6.51 -15.87 -4.74
CA MET A 114 6.27 -14.47 -5.08
C MET A 114 4.87 -14.05 -4.67
N CYS A 115 4.73 -12.81 -4.19
CA CYS A 115 3.48 -12.22 -3.77
C CYS A 115 3.38 -10.76 -4.24
N PHE A 116 2.26 -10.40 -4.84
CA PHE A 116 1.97 -9.06 -5.33
C PHE A 116 0.65 -8.59 -4.74
N LEU A 117 0.66 -7.44 -4.10
CA LEU A 117 -0.49 -6.84 -3.43
C LEU A 117 -0.79 -5.50 -4.08
N ASN A 118 -2.05 -5.28 -4.45
CA ASN A 118 -2.54 -3.99 -4.92
C ASN A 118 -3.57 -3.43 -3.94
N ALA A 119 -3.29 -2.26 -3.37
CA ALA A 119 -4.12 -1.62 -2.37
C ALA A 119 -4.73 -0.29 -2.83
N HIS A 120 -5.85 0.07 -2.22
CA HIS A 120 -6.42 1.41 -2.20
C HIS A 120 -6.74 1.72 -0.74
N LEU A 121 -5.88 2.51 -0.08
CA LEU A 121 -5.99 2.79 1.36
C LEU A 121 -6.85 4.04 1.63
N ALA A 122 -7.23 4.26 2.89
CA ALA A 122 -8.06 5.39 3.29
C ALA A 122 -7.56 6.75 2.74
N ALA A 123 -8.47 7.48 2.10
CA ALA A 123 -8.21 8.80 1.52
C ALA A 123 -8.23 9.91 2.59
N HIS A 124 -7.86 11.12 2.17
CA HIS A 124 -7.78 12.37 2.96
C HIS A 124 -6.52 12.51 3.83
N LEU A 125 -6.11 13.77 4.04
CA LEU A 125 -4.82 14.13 4.65
C LEU A 125 -4.70 13.57 6.07
N GLU A 126 -5.75 13.71 6.86
CA GLU A 126 -5.83 13.38 8.29
C GLU A 126 -5.93 11.87 8.60
N LYS A 127 -6.23 11.03 7.61
CA LYS A 127 -6.50 9.59 7.81
C LYS A 127 -5.24 8.70 7.87
N VAL A 128 -4.09 9.25 8.28
CA VAL A 128 -2.82 8.50 8.43
C VAL A 128 -2.98 7.27 9.33
N LYS A 129 -3.62 7.44 10.49
CA LYS A 129 -3.87 6.33 11.43
C LYS A 129 -4.67 5.19 10.78
N GLN A 130 -5.68 5.53 9.97
CA GLN A 130 -6.48 4.54 9.25
C GLN A 130 -5.66 3.84 8.17
N ARG A 131 -4.85 4.56 7.38
CA ARG A 131 -3.96 3.95 6.38
C ARG A 131 -2.99 2.94 7.00
N ASN A 132 -2.38 3.28 8.14
CA ASN A 132 -1.52 2.35 8.88
C ASN A 132 -2.29 1.11 9.34
N ALA A 133 -3.51 1.29 9.86
CA ALA A 133 -4.36 0.17 10.29
C ALA A 133 -4.78 -0.71 9.12
N ASP A 134 -5.11 -0.12 7.97
CA ASP A 134 -5.40 -0.82 6.72
C ASP A 134 -4.20 -1.67 6.29
N TYR A 135 -3.01 -1.08 6.24
CA TYR A 135 -1.75 -1.78 5.94
C TYR A 135 -1.55 -3.01 6.86
N HIS A 136 -1.60 -2.80 8.18
CA HIS A 136 -1.38 -3.88 9.16
C HIS A 136 -2.40 -5.00 9.02
N ARG A 137 -3.66 -4.65 8.74
CA ARG A 137 -4.69 -5.64 8.49
C ARG A 137 -4.41 -6.43 7.22
N ILE A 138 -4.10 -5.75 6.11
CA ILE A 138 -3.78 -6.38 4.82
C ILE A 138 -2.65 -7.39 5.01
N VAL A 139 -1.47 -6.97 5.51
CA VAL A 139 -0.33 -7.89 5.62
C VAL A 139 -0.60 -9.04 6.58
N LYS A 140 -1.38 -8.84 7.64
CA LYS A 140 -1.69 -9.89 8.60
C LYS A 140 -2.71 -10.91 8.10
N THR A 141 -3.65 -10.51 7.24
CA THR A 141 -4.75 -11.40 6.84
C THR A 141 -4.59 -11.98 5.45
N MET A 142 -3.91 -11.26 4.56
CA MET A 142 -3.68 -11.70 3.19
C MET A 142 -2.89 -13.02 3.19
N PHE A 143 -3.43 -14.04 2.53
CA PHE A 143 -2.90 -15.40 2.43
C PHE A 143 -2.67 -16.11 3.78
N ALA A 144 -3.26 -15.61 4.87
CA ALA A 144 -3.08 -16.23 6.17
C ALA A 144 -3.64 -17.67 6.18
N PRO A 145 -2.93 -18.64 6.80
CA PRO A 145 -3.43 -20.00 6.93
C PRO A 145 -4.81 -20.00 7.60
N LYS A 146 -5.81 -20.64 6.95
CA LYS A 146 -7.17 -20.70 7.48
C LYS A 146 -7.23 -21.67 8.69
N GLY A 147 -6.95 -21.15 9.88
CA GLY A 147 -7.00 -21.85 11.17
C GLY A 147 -7.54 -20.96 12.30
N ARG A 148 -8.67 -21.39 12.88
CA ARG A 148 -9.54 -20.79 13.93
C ARG A 148 -8.95 -19.67 14.83
N LYS A 149 -9.71 -18.55 14.90
CA LYS A 149 -9.75 -17.47 15.93
C LYS A 149 -8.85 -16.22 15.82
N SER A 150 -8.24 -15.87 14.68
CA SER A 150 -7.54 -14.57 14.56
C SER A 150 -8.47 -13.38 14.23
N ARG A 151 -9.53 -13.58 13.43
CA ARG A 151 -10.39 -12.51 12.93
C ARG A 151 -11.05 -11.68 14.04
N ALA A 152 -11.59 -12.32 15.08
CA ALA A 152 -12.35 -11.63 16.14
C ALA A 152 -11.50 -10.77 17.10
N LEU A 153 -10.19 -11.02 17.24
CA LEU A 153 -9.33 -10.26 18.16
C LEU A 153 -8.87 -8.93 17.54
N TYR A 154 -8.42 -8.96 16.28
CA TYR A 154 -8.03 -7.76 15.53
C TYR A 154 -9.21 -6.84 15.21
N ASP A 155 -10.39 -7.44 15.02
CA ASP A 155 -11.63 -6.71 14.78
C ASP A 155 -12.04 -5.82 15.96
N LYS A 156 -11.64 -6.17 17.20
CA LYS A 156 -11.92 -5.35 18.39
C LYS A 156 -10.97 -4.17 18.53
N GLU A 157 -9.67 -4.39 18.30
CA GLU A 157 -8.64 -3.34 18.41
C GLU A 157 -8.84 -2.24 17.36
N ASN A 158 -9.14 -2.59 16.10
CA ASN A 158 -9.34 -1.60 15.04
C ASN A 158 -10.68 -0.86 15.12
N ALA A 159 -11.74 -1.51 15.62
CA ALA A 159 -13.02 -0.84 15.85
C ALA A 159 -12.92 0.21 16.97
N GLN A 160 -12.03 0.00 17.94
CA GLN A 160 -11.73 0.97 18.98
C GLN A 160 -10.98 2.18 18.41
N VAL A 161 -9.93 1.96 17.62
CA VAL A 161 -9.19 3.05 16.95
C VAL A 161 -10.09 3.90 16.04
N ALA A 162 -10.98 3.25 15.27
CA ALA A 162 -11.91 3.96 14.40
C ALA A 162 -12.92 4.83 15.17
N ARG A 163 -13.38 4.38 16.35
CA ARG A 163 -14.26 5.16 17.24
C ARG A 163 -13.50 6.33 17.86
N GLU A 164 -12.30 6.10 18.37
CA GLU A 164 -11.45 7.16 18.95
C GLU A 164 -11.10 8.27 17.93
N THR A 165 -10.95 7.94 16.65
CA THR A 165 -10.77 8.95 15.59
C THR A 165 -12.05 9.63 15.16
N ALA A 166 -13.22 9.02 15.34
CA ALA A 166 -14.51 9.64 15.02
C ALA A 166 -14.98 10.61 16.12
N ASP A 167 -14.62 10.33 17.39
CA ASP A 167 -14.97 11.17 18.54
C ASP A 167 -14.07 12.42 18.67
N ALA A 168 -12.90 12.44 18.00
CA ALA A 168 -11.95 13.55 18.05
C ALA A 168 -12.26 14.70 17.06
N ASP A 169 -13.20 14.50 16.12
CA ASP A 169 -13.57 15.50 15.10
C ASP A 169 -14.71 16.45 15.58
N GLY A 170 -14.99 16.48 16.89
CA GLY A 170 -15.99 17.36 17.51
C GLY A 170 -15.42 18.72 17.93
N TRP A 171 -15.80 19.77 17.23
CA TRP A 171 -15.41 21.16 17.47
C TRP A 171 -15.98 21.70 18.80
N GLY A 172 -15.15 22.22 19.71
CA GLY A 172 -15.60 22.92 20.92
C GLY A 172 -14.49 23.47 21.82
N GLY A 173 -14.33 24.80 21.84
CA GLY A 173 -14.14 25.66 23.03
C GLY A 173 -12.88 25.54 23.92
N ALA A 174 -12.01 26.54 23.78
CA ALA A 174 -11.31 27.36 24.80
C ALA A 174 -10.94 26.83 26.22
N ASP A 175 -9.74 27.27 26.63
CA ASP A 175 -9.26 27.62 27.99
C ASP A 175 -8.44 26.61 28.83
N ASP A 176 -7.15 26.94 28.95
CA ASP A 176 -6.39 27.24 30.19
C ASP A 176 -5.58 26.15 30.96
N LEU A 177 -4.25 26.33 30.84
CA LEU A 177 -3.15 26.29 31.82
C LEU A 177 -2.82 25.08 32.75
N THR A 178 -1.56 24.66 32.58
CA THR A 178 -0.51 24.31 33.58
C THR A 178 -0.39 22.88 34.12
N SER A 179 0.74 22.22 33.79
CA SER A 179 1.85 22.04 34.76
C SER A 179 3.04 21.33 34.11
N GLU A 180 4.22 21.79 34.50
CA GLU A 180 5.54 21.50 33.93
C GLU A 180 6.03 20.07 34.19
N ARG A 181 6.81 19.52 33.24
CA ARG A 181 7.96 18.68 33.59
C ARG A 181 9.06 18.77 32.53
N ILE A 182 10.21 19.20 33.03
CA ILE A 182 11.45 19.59 32.33
C ILE A 182 12.26 18.35 31.95
N TYR A 183 12.74 18.28 30.70
CA TYR A 183 14.00 17.65 30.29
C TYR A 183 14.60 18.43 29.09
N PRO A 184 15.95 18.48 28.95
CA PRO A 184 16.66 19.60 28.36
C PRO A 184 16.61 19.68 26.83
N THR A 185 16.66 20.92 26.34
CA THR A 185 16.53 21.37 24.96
C THR A 185 17.77 21.08 24.10
N ALA A 186 17.56 20.46 22.95
CA ALA A 186 18.38 20.68 21.75
C ALA A 186 17.75 21.84 20.95
N PRO A 187 18.53 22.73 20.32
CA PRO A 187 18.01 23.97 19.75
C PRO A 187 17.04 23.69 18.59
N SER A 188 15.79 24.13 18.78
CA SER A 188 14.70 24.10 17.83
C SER A 188 14.97 25.06 16.67
N GLN A 189 14.98 24.54 15.44
CA GLN A 189 14.72 25.37 14.27
C GLN A 189 13.20 25.56 14.12
N PRO A 190 12.69 26.79 14.03
CA PRO A 190 11.27 27.03 13.80
C PRO A 190 10.94 26.87 12.31
N GLY A 191 10.05 25.94 11.95
CA GLY A 191 9.45 25.93 10.61
C GLY A 191 8.94 24.60 10.02
N THR A 192 9.16 23.44 10.64
CA THR A 192 8.62 22.19 10.08
C THR A 192 7.23 21.85 10.63
N PRO A 193 6.23 21.48 9.80
CA PRO A 193 4.88 21.05 10.23
C PRO A 193 4.83 19.70 10.97
N ILE A 194 5.99 19.18 11.38
CA ILE A 194 6.09 17.95 12.15
C ILE A 194 5.61 18.30 13.55
N ASP A 195 4.41 17.86 13.91
CA ASP A 195 3.97 17.83 15.30
C ASP A 195 4.74 16.69 16.01
N PRO A 196 5.77 17.01 16.81
CA PRO A 196 6.55 15.99 17.51
C PRO A 196 5.78 15.41 18.70
N THR A 197 4.59 15.94 18.99
CA THR A 197 3.74 15.57 20.12
C THR A 197 2.51 14.75 19.71
N ARG A 198 2.34 14.42 18.41
CA ARG A 198 1.23 13.60 17.90
C ARG A 198 1.11 12.31 18.73
N PRO A 199 0.00 12.11 19.47
CA PRO A 199 -0.09 11.01 20.43
C PRO A 199 -0.09 9.65 19.72
N THR A 200 0.77 8.78 20.24
CA THR A 200 0.95 7.38 19.87
C THR A 200 -0.37 6.61 20.01
N PRO A 201 -0.91 5.97 18.97
CA PRO A 201 -1.79 4.83 19.19
C PRO A 201 -0.94 3.76 19.85
N ALA A 202 -1.35 3.27 21.02
CA ALA A 202 -0.67 2.16 21.65
C ALA A 202 -0.58 1.01 20.63
N THR A 203 0.63 0.55 20.30
CA THR A 203 0.79 -0.84 19.89
C THR A 203 0.12 -1.67 20.99
N PRO A 204 -0.86 -2.54 20.68
CA PRO A 204 -1.49 -3.33 21.71
C PRO A 204 -0.43 -3.99 22.58
N LYS A 205 -0.44 -3.71 23.88
CA LYS A 205 0.54 -4.25 24.82
C LYS A 205 0.42 -5.77 24.82
N MET A 206 1.35 -6.40 24.12
CA MET A 206 1.54 -7.85 24.08
C MET A 206 2.10 -8.34 25.42
N PHE A 207 1.26 -8.46 26.45
CA PHE A 207 1.65 -9.06 27.73
C PHE A 207 2.10 -10.53 27.54
N GLY A 208 3.24 -10.85 28.16
CA GLY A 208 3.63 -12.16 28.73
C GLY A 208 4.02 -13.30 27.79
N GLY A 209 5.28 -13.76 27.84
CA GLY A 209 5.66 -15.12 27.45
C GLY A 209 6.97 -15.23 26.66
N LEU A 210 7.93 -15.96 27.24
CA LEU A 210 9.19 -16.38 26.64
C LEU A 210 8.88 -17.25 25.39
N PHE A 211 9.45 -16.89 24.23
CA PHE A 211 9.30 -17.53 22.91
C PHE A 211 7.90 -17.43 22.26
N LYS A 212 7.53 -16.26 21.71
CA LYS A 212 6.39 -16.13 20.79
C LYS A 212 6.80 -16.56 19.38
N LYS A 213 6.10 -17.56 18.81
CA LYS A 213 6.13 -17.80 17.36
C LYS A 213 5.70 -16.51 16.64
N LYS A 214 6.52 -16.03 15.71
CA LYS A 214 6.18 -14.88 14.86
C LYS A 214 4.85 -15.21 14.16
N GLY A 215 3.83 -14.36 14.35
CA GLY A 215 2.54 -14.53 13.67
C GLY A 215 2.69 -14.39 12.16
N TRP A 216 1.72 -14.92 11.39
CA TRP A 216 1.71 -14.76 9.94
C TRP A 216 1.69 -13.27 9.54
N SER A 217 2.46 -12.95 8.50
CA SER A 217 2.43 -11.69 7.76
C SER A 217 2.79 -11.98 6.31
N ALA A 218 2.02 -11.48 5.35
CA ALA A 218 2.34 -11.53 3.93
C ALA A 218 3.69 -10.84 3.63
N ALA A 219 4.11 -9.85 4.43
CA ALA A 219 5.41 -9.21 4.27
C ALA A 219 6.59 -10.18 4.49
N ASP A 220 6.40 -11.19 5.34
CA ASP A 220 7.44 -12.16 5.74
C ASP A 220 7.17 -13.58 5.20
N GLY A 221 6.02 -13.77 4.54
CA GLY A 221 5.51 -15.10 4.18
C GLY A 221 5.96 -15.61 2.81
N PHE A 222 6.70 -14.79 2.06
CA PHE A 222 7.12 -15.05 0.69
C PHE A 222 8.57 -14.60 0.50
N ASP A 223 9.28 -15.20 -0.45
CA ASP A 223 10.66 -14.82 -0.79
C ASP A 223 10.72 -13.43 -1.45
N LEU A 224 9.68 -13.08 -2.20
CA LEU A 224 9.44 -11.74 -2.73
C LEU A 224 8.01 -11.31 -2.43
N CYS A 225 7.84 -10.15 -1.80
CA CYS A 225 6.56 -9.49 -1.65
C CYS A 225 6.63 -8.06 -2.18
N VAL A 226 5.74 -7.71 -3.10
CA VAL A 226 5.58 -6.36 -3.64
C VAL A 226 4.23 -5.82 -3.18
N PHE A 227 4.26 -4.67 -2.51
CA PHE A 227 3.06 -3.96 -2.07
C PHE A 227 2.97 -2.65 -2.84
N MET A 228 1.92 -2.50 -3.66
CA MET A 228 1.72 -1.35 -4.54
C MET A 228 0.27 -0.86 -4.50
N GLY A 229 0.01 0.25 -5.20
CA GLY A 229 -1.33 0.80 -5.42
C GLY A 229 -1.48 2.23 -4.92
N ASP A 230 -2.73 2.69 -4.80
CA ASP A 230 -3.02 4.01 -4.23
C ASP A 230 -2.99 3.93 -2.70
N LEU A 231 -1.79 4.15 -2.16
CA LEU A 231 -1.56 4.13 -0.72
C LEU A 231 -2.12 5.36 -0.02
N ASN A 232 -2.51 6.41 -0.76
CA ASN A 232 -3.16 7.62 -0.28
C ASN A 232 -2.43 8.41 0.84
N TYR A 233 -1.16 8.12 1.12
CA TYR A 233 -0.32 9.00 1.93
C TYR A 233 -0.10 10.31 1.18
N ARG A 234 -0.01 11.42 1.92
CA ARG A 234 0.04 12.77 1.36
C ARG A 234 1.33 13.44 1.79
N VAL A 235 1.70 14.51 1.08
CA VAL A 235 2.69 15.47 1.57
C VAL A 235 2.01 16.39 2.57
N GLU A 236 2.51 16.44 3.80
CA GLU A 236 2.02 17.35 4.85
C GLU A 236 2.27 18.81 4.44
N GLY A 237 1.25 19.65 4.56
CA GLY A 237 1.30 21.07 4.19
C GLY A 237 -0.04 21.58 3.67
N ASN A 238 -0.22 22.90 3.68
CA ASN A 238 -1.37 23.51 3.01
C ASN A 238 -1.15 23.56 1.49
N ARG A 239 -2.24 23.63 0.73
CA ARG A 239 -2.19 23.55 -0.74
C ARG A 239 -1.28 24.62 -1.35
N THR A 240 -1.36 25.86 -0.88
CA THR A 240 -0.54 26.97 -1.38
C THR A 240 0.96 26.75 -1.15
N ALA A 241 1.34 26.15 -0.02
CA ALA A 241 2.74 25.84 0.27
C ALA A 241 3.23 24.70 -0.63
N VAL A 242 2.43 23.63 -0.79
CA VAL A 242 2.76 22.50 -1.65
C VAL A 242 2.90 22.94 -3.12
N ASP A 243 1.98 23.78 -3.60
CA ASP A 243 2.04 24.31 -4.97
C ASP A 243 3.34 25.12 -5.20
N LYS A 244 3.73 25.99 -4.25
CA LYS A 244 4.99 26.74 -4.32
C LYS A 244 6.23 25.84 -4.29
N VAL A 245 6.22 24.81 -3.45
CA VAL A 245 7.34 23.84 -3.36
C VAL A 245 7.48 23.08 -4.68
N MET A 246 6.37 22.71 -5.34
CA MET A 246 6.39 22.12 -6.68
C MET A 246 6.91 23.10 -7.74
N GLU A 247 6.42 24.34 -7.76
CA GLU A 247 6.86 25.38 -8.71
C GLU A 247 8.36 25.67 -8.61
N LEU A 248 8.91 25.64 -7.41
CA LEU A 248 10.33 25.88 -7.14
C LEU A 248 11.21 24.63 -7.31
N GLY A 249 10.64 23.47 -7.67
CA GLY A 249 11.37 22.22 -7.83
C GLY A 249 12.03 21.73 -6.54
N MET A 250 11.46 22.07 -5.38
CA MET A 250 12.01 21.76 -4.07
C MET A 250 11.56 20.37 -3.60
N TRP A 251 11.85 19.35 -4.41
CA TRP A 251 11.38 17.97 -4.21
C TRP A 251 11.79 17.38 -2.86
N GLU A 252 13.01 17.67 -2.40
CA GLU A 252 13.51 17.24 -1.09
C GLU A 252 12.60 17.66 0.07
N VAL A 253 12.00 18.85 -0.02
CA VAL A 253 11.05 19.32 1.01
C VAL A 253 9.76 18.53 0.94
N MET A 254 9.29 18.15 -0.25
CA MET A 254 8.11 17.28 -0.39
C MET A 254 8.39 15.89 0.17
N HIS A 255 9.54 15.29 -0.16
CA HIS A 255 9.94 13.99 0.36
C HIS A 255 10.09 13.99 1.88
N ALA A 256 10.66 15.05 2.47
CA ALA A 256 10.77 15.18 3.91
C ALA A 256 9.41 15.29 4.64
N ASN A 257 8.36 15.73 3.93
CA ASN A 257 7.00 15.87 4.46
C ASN A 257 6.04 14.78 3.94
N ASP A 258 6.54 13.78 3.22
CA ASP A 258 5.74 12.65 2.78
C ASP A 258 5.36 11.75 3.97
N GLN A 259 4.05 11.57 4.19
CA GLN A 259 3.55 10.80 5.32
C GLN A 259 4.01 9.34 5.26
N LEU A 260 4.13 8.70 4.08
CA LEU A 260 4.56 7.30 4.00
C LEU A 260 6.00 7.15 4.50
N ALA A 261 6.91 8.00 4.01
CA ALA A 261 8.29 8.03 4.44
C ALA A 261 8.42 8.28 5.95
N VAL A 262 7.65 9.24 6.49
CA VAL A 262 7.62 9.54 7.93
C VAL A 262 7.10 8.34 8.74
N GLU A 263 6.00 7.71 8.34
CA GLU A 263 5.43 6.55 9.03
C GLU A 263 6.34 5.31 8.94
N ARG A 264 7.03 5.12 7.81
CA ARG A 264 8.01 4.05 7.61
C ARG A 264 9.25 4.22 8.46
N ASN A 265 9.85 5.40 8.44
CA ASN A 265 11.07 5.70 9.21
C ASN A 265 10.83 5.60 10.73
N ALA A 266 9.60 5.90 11.16
CA ALA A 266 9.20 5.72 12.55
C ALA A 266 8.78 4.27 12.91
N GLY A 267 8.81 3.34 11.95
CA GLY A 267 8.44 1.94 12.15
C GLY A 267 6.93 1.71 12.40
N ARG A 268 6.06 2.67 12.06
CA ARG A 268 4.62 2.61 12.34
C ARG A 268 3.82 1.88 11.26
N ALA A 269 4.26 1.96 10.02
CA ALA A 269 3.77 1.17 8.88
C ALA A 269 4.94 0.85 7.95
N PHE A 270 4.84 -0.20 7.13
CA PHE A 270 5.88 -0.56 6.15
C PHE A 270 7.32 -0.70 6.71
N ALA A 271 7.48 -0.97 8.01
CA ALA A 271 8.79 -1.21 8.59
C ALA A 271 9.49 -2.40 7.91
N GLY A 272 10.73 -2.21 7.46
CA GLY A 272 11.51 -3.23 6.74
C GLY A 272 11.20 -3.36 5.24
N TRP A 273 10.22 -2.63 4.71
CA TRP A 273 9.98 -2.55 3.27
C TRP A 273 10.99 -1.62 2.60
N CYS A 274 11.30 -1.92 1.34
CA CYS A 274 12.15 -1.09 0.49
C CYS A 274 11.30 -0.36 -0.55
N GLU A 275 11.59 0.91 -0.78
CA GLU A 275 11.03 1.73 -1.84
C GLU A 275 12.19 2.40 -2.58
N ALA A 276 12.08 2.49 -3.90
CA ALA A 276 13.07 3.18 -4.70
C ALA A 276 13.01 4.70 -4.45
N GLU A 277 14.11 5.39 -4.72
CA GLU A 277 14.13 6.86 -4.69
C GLU A 277 13.09 7.44 -5.65
N LEU A 278 12.30 8.40 -5.17
CA LEU A 278 11.24 9.03 -5.95
C LEU A 278 11.84 10.15 -6.81
N THR A 279 12.11 9.87 -8.08
CA THR A 279 12.68 10.83 -9.02
C THR A 279 11.65 11.41 -10.00
N PHE A 280 10.39 11.45 -9.59
CA PHE A 280 9.25 11.89 -10.41
C PHE A 280 8.31 12.80 -9.60
N PRO A 281 7.58 13.71 -10.25
CA PRO A 281 6.65 14.60 -9.56
C PRO A 281 5.40 13.84 -9.05
N PRO A 282 4.72 14.35 -8.00
CA PRO A 282 3.44 13.81 -7.53
C PRO A 282 2.31 13.83 -8.56
#